data_AF-A0AAE9A869-F1
#
_entry.id   AF-A0AAE9A869-F1
#
_cell.length_a   1.000
_cell.length_b   1.000
_cell.length_c   1.000
_cell.angle_alpha   90.00
_cell.angle_beta   90.00
_cell.angle_gamma   90.00
#
_symmetry.space_group_name_H-M   'P 1'
#
loop_
_entity.id
_entity.type
_entity.pdbx_description
1 polymer ?
#
loop_
_entity_poly.entity_id
_entity_poly.type
_entity_poly.pdbx_seq_one_letter_code
_entity_poly.pdbx_strand_id
1 'polypeptide(L)'
;MIFRAWWMFYMVDAPILSFGWSERNLYAFISMESFSCVIALYFMTSKGTLKRFEQGIGMLKKMRINPYYEKYDEYSALRKKTFLLKVPIPIFFIGCSGFLVYKKLVIFGSDSQSSWYYYVDAGIMILCAYVNFIYLPVHGIMQNALAREFHVFNEELKNASESKELVNHQILQKFADRQVKLFEITNRITERLHGFMSSAPFLTFTALANVTYLVTNLREGVPTYYYVCMIGMMICCIIISSNLLYPAAFVQEAVCLLRIIGKNEAF
;
A
#
# COMPACT_ATOMS: atom_id res chain seq x y z
N MET A 1 18.43 -1.61 1.37
CA MET A 1 17.34 -2.26 0.58
C MET A 1 17.81 -2.68 -0.80
N ILE A 2 18.21 -1.78 -1.71
CA ILE A 2 18.78 -2.17 -3.03
C ILE A 2 19.96 -3.14 -2.86
N PHE A 3 20.91 -2.80 -1.98
CA PHE A 3 22.06 -3.66 -1.68
C PHE A 3 21.66 -5.08 -1.28
N ARG A 4 20.64 -5.22 -0.42
CA ARG A 4 20.13 -6.54 0.00
C ARG A 4 19.52 -7.30 -1.17
N ALA A 5 18.72 -6.64 -2.01
CA ALA A 5 18.14 -7.29 -3.18
C ALA A 5 19.22 -7.78 -4.15
N TRP A 6 20.22 -6.94 -4.45
CA TRP A 6 21.37 -7.32 -5.26
C TRP A 6 22.14 -8.49 -4.65
N TRP A 7 22.47 -8.41 -3.36
CA TRP A 7 23.19 -9.49 -2.68
C TRP A 7 22.42 -10.80 -2.69
N MET A 8 21.12 -10.76 -2.40
CA MET A 8 20.26 -11.94 -2.46
C MET A 8 20.21 -12.51 -3.88
N PHE A 9 20.08 -11.71 -4.93
CA PHE A 9 20.01 -12.27 -6.28
C PHE A 9 21.33 -12.84 -6.80
N TYR A 10 22.47 -12.26 -6.43
CA TYR A 10 23.75 -12.54 -7.10
C TYR A 10 24.84 -13.16 -6.22
N MET A 11 24.77 -13.01 -4.90
CA MET A 11 25.83 -13.48 -3.98
C MET A 11 25.39 -14.68 -3.12
N VAL A 12 24.10 -14.95 -3.06
CA VAL A 12 23.57 -16.09 -2.30
C VAL A 12 23.27 -17.23 -3.27
N ASP A 13 24.14 -18.22 -3.32
CA ASP A 13 23.94 -19.42 -4.11
C ASP A 13 22.94 -20.35 -3.42
N ALA A 14 21.89 -20.70 -4.15
CA ALA A 14 20.89 -21.68 -3.73
C ALA A 14 20.37 -22.44 -4.96
N PRO A 15 20.24 -23.78 -4.89
CA PRO A 15 19.70 -24.56 -6.00
C PRO A 15 18.30 -24.09 -6.41
N ILE A 16 18.02 -24.04 -7.71
CA ILE A 16 16.70 -23.63 -8.23
C ILE A 16 15.61 -24.52 -7.63
N LEU A 17 14.47 -23.91 -7.26
CA LEU A 17 13.34 -24.58 -6.60
C LEU A 17 13.66 -25.20 -5.22
N SER A 18 14.78 -24.84 -4.60
CA SER A 18 15.05 -25.18 -3.20
C SER A 18 14.42 -24.20 -2.21
N PHE A 19 14.40 -24.56 -0.93
CA PHE A 19 14.03 -23.66 0.17
C PHE A 19 14.86 -22.36 0.12
N GLY A 20 16.18 -22.49 0.01
CA GLY A 20 17.08 -21.34 -0.04
C GLY A 20 16.79 -20.42 -1.22
N TRP A 21 16.43 -20.96 -2.39
CA TRP A 21 16.12 -20.16 -3.57
C TRP A 21 14.84 -19.33 -3.40
N SER A 22 13.76 -19.95 -2.90
CA SER A 22 12.50 -19.23 -2.69
C SER A 22 12.61 -18.22 -1.55
N GLU A 23 13.33 -18.53 -0.47
CA GLU A 23 13.57 -17.63 0.64
C GLU A 23 14.39 -16.39 0.22
N ARG A 24 15.45 -16.62 -0.56
CA ARG A 24 16.28 -15.57 -1.15
C ARG A 24 15.45 -14.63 -2.03
N ASN A 25 14.61 -15.19 -2.91
CA ASN A 25 13.72 -14.40 -3.77
C ASN A 25 12.70 -13.61 -2.94
N LEU A 26 12.05 -14.24 -1.95
CA LEU A 26 11.13 -13.59 -1.02
C LEU A 26 11.75 -12.32 -0.42
N TYR A 27 12.93 -12.45 0.18
CA TYR A 27 13.61 -11.33 0.82
C TYR A 27 14.11 -10.28 -0.16
N ALA A 28 14.57 -10.68 -1.34
CA ALA A 28 14.99 -9.75 -2.38
C ALA A 28 13.81 -8.90 -2.88
N PHE A 29 12.67 -9.52 -3.20
CA PHE A 29 11.49 -8.84 -3.71
C PHE A 29 10.83 -7.95 -2.65
N ILE A 30 10.74 -8.39 -1.40
CA ILE A 30 10.28 -7.54 -0.28
C ILE A 30 11.21 -6.33 -0.11
N SER A 31 12.53 -6.52 -0.23
CA SER A 31 13.47 -5.41 -0.11
C SER A 31 13.29 -4.37 -1.22
N MET A 32 13.02 -4.81 -2.45
CA MET A 32 12.72 -3.93 -3.59
C MET A 32 11.38 -3.21 -3.41
N GLU A 33 10.35 -3.91 -2.96
CA GLU A 33 9.04 -3.33 -2.64
C GLU A 33 9.17 -2.22 -1.59
N SER A 34 9.87 -2.52 -0.49
CA SER A 34 10.05 -1.56 0.59
C SER A 34 10.86 -0.34 0.13
N PHE A 35 11.79 -0.55 -0.80
CA PHE A 35 12.52 0.56 -1.42
C PHE A 35 11.59 1.45 -2.27
N SER A 36 10.66 0.89 -3.03
CA SER A 36 9.62 1.68 -3.72
C SER A 36 8.78 2.48 -2.72
N CYS A 37 8.45 1.92 -1.55
CA CYS A 37 7.76 2.65 -0.48
C CYS A 37 8.61 3.78 0.12
N VAL A 38 9.93 3.59 0.29
CA VAL A 38 10.84 4.67 0.73
C VAL A 38 10.78 5.83 -0.24
N ILE A 39 10.88 5.54 -1.55
CA ILE A 39 10.83 6.59 -2.56
C ILE A 39 9.47 7.30 -2.49
N ALA A 40 8.37 6.57 -2.42
CA ALA A 40 7.04 7.17 -2.30
C ALA A 40 6.90 8.06 -1.05
N LEU A 41 7.40 7.62 0.11
CA LEU A 41 7.46 8.44 1.33
C LEU A 41 8.30 9.69 1.13
N TYR A 42 9.45 9.59 0.48
CA TYR A 42 10.30 10.73 0.16
C TYR A 42 9.56 11.76 -0.71
N PHE A 43 8.84 11.33 -1.75
CA PHE A 43 8.02 12.24 -2.57
C PHE A 43 6.83 12.83 -1.79
N MET A 44 6.27 12.09 -0.83
CA MET A 44 5.19 12.57 0.03
C MET A 44 5.67 13.69 0.97
N THR A 45 6.84 13.52 1.58
CA THR A 45 7.41 14.44 2.57
C THR A 45 8.18 15.60 1.92
N SER A 46 9.21 15.31 1.11
CA SER A 46 10.13 16.32 0.57
C SER A 46 9.48 17.27 -0.44
N LYS A 47 8.59 16.76 -1.29
CA LYS A 47 7.89 17.58 -2.31
C LYS A 47 6.60 18.21 -1.79
N GLY A 48 6.32 18.08 -0.49
CA GLY A 48 5.12 18.61 0.17
C GLY A 48 3.81 18.06 -0.42
N THR A 49 3.83 16.87 -1.01
CA THR A 49 2.64 16.28 -1.67
C THR A 49 1.52 16.09 -0.66
N LEU A 50 1.85 15.66 0.57
CA LEU A 50 0.86 15.48 1.63
C LEU A 50 0.21 16.81 2.05
N LYS A 51 1.00 17.88 2.19
CA LYS A 51 0.47 19.23 2.52
C LYS A 51 -0.45 19.76 1.43
N ARG A 52 -0.06 19.60 0.16
CA ARG A 52 -0.90 19.99 -0.98
C ARG A 52 -2.17 19.16 -1.08
N PHE A 53 -2.09 17.87 -0.75
CA PHE A 53 -3.24 16.99 -0.69
C PHE A 53 -4.23 17.45 0.38
N GLU A 54 -3.76 17.74 1.59
CA GLU A 54 -4.58 18.24 2.69
C GLU A 54 -5.27 19.57 2.33
N GLN A 55 -4.53 20.50 1.72
CA GLN A 55 -5.08 21.75 1.22
C GLN A 55 -6.15 21.51 0.13
N GLY A 56 -5.91 20.57 -0.78
CA GLY A 56 -6.85 20.20 -1.84
C GLY A 56 -8.15 19.61 -1.27
N ILE A 57 -8.05 18.66 -0.35
CA ILE A 57 -9.22 18.10 0.36
C ILE A 57 -9.95 19.19 1.14
N GLY A 58 -9.22 20.05 1.86
CA GLY A 58 -9.84 21.16 2.60
C GLY A 58 -10.60 22.13 1.69
N MET A 59 -10.09 22.39 0.48
CA MET A 59 -10.76 23.20 -0.53
C MET A 59 -12.01 22.50 -1.07
N LEU A 60 -11.97 21.19 -1.32
CA LEU A 60 -13.11 20.39 -1.74
C LEU A 60 -14.22 20.37 -0.67
N LYS A 61 -13.86 20.22 0.60
CA LYS A 61 -14.83 20.26 1.71
C LYS A 61 -15.56 21.59 1.80
N LYS A 62 -14.89 22.71 1.53
CA LYS A 62 -15.50 24.04 1.47
C LYS A 62 -16.47 24.22 0.29
N MET A 63 -16.39 23.37 -0.73
CA MET A 63 -17.27 23.39 -1.91
C MET A 63 -18.45 22.41 -1.79
N ARG A 64 -18.57 21.69 -0.67
CA ARG A 64 -19.73 20.83 -0.40
C ARG A 64 -20.97 21.69 -0.18
N ILE A 65 -22.13 21.10 -0.47
CA ILE A 65 -23.42 21.71 -0.13
C ILE A 65 -23.62 21.61 1.37
N ASN A 66 -23.43 20.42 1.93
CA ASN A 66 -23.48 20.22 3.38
C ASN A 66 -22.07 20.22 3.98
N PRO A 67 -21.86 20.95 5.10
CA PRO A 67 -20.53 21.09 5.69
C PRO A 67 -20.02 19.82 6.36
N TYR A 68 -20.91 18.89 6.73
CA TYR A 68 -20.55 17.70 7.51
C TYR A 68 -21.39 16.48 7.13
N TYR A 69 -20.70 15.35 6.91
CA TYR A 69 -21.30 14.03 6.74
C TYR A 69 -20.67 13.06 7.72
N GLU A 70 -21.38 12.69 8.78
CA GLU A 70 -20.87 11.82 9.87
C GLU A 70 -20.20 10.54 9.34
N LYS A 71 -20.86 9.84 8.42
CA LYS A 71 -20.38 8.61 7.78
C LYS A 71 -19.01 8.77 7.07
N TYR A 72 -18.75 9.94 6.49
CA TYR A 72 -17.57 10.17 5.65
C TYR A 72 -16.48 10.98 6.37
N ASP A 73 -16.86 11.86 7.29
CA ASP A 73 -15.97 12.73 8.03
C ASP A 73 -15.48 12.14 9.36
N GLU A 74 -16.08 11.05 9.84
CA GLU A 74 -15.51 10.30 10.97
C GLU A 74 -14.35 9.40 10.51
N TYR A 75 -13.13 9.73 10.96
CA TYR A 75 -11.90 8.98 10.66
C TYR A 75 -11.48 8.02 11.78
N SER A 76 -12.17 8.00 12.92
CA SER A 76 -11.75 7.24 14.11
C SER A 76 -11.63 5.74 13.84
N ALA A 77 -12.71 5.13 13.32
CA ALA A 77 -12.74 3.71 12.99
C ALA A 77 -11.73 3.34 11.89
N LEU A 78 -11.60 4.19 10.86
CA LEU A 78 -10.65 3.98 9.77
C LEU A 78 -9.21 4.01 10.27
N ARG A 79 -8.84 4.99 11.10
CA ARG A 79 -7.48 5.08 11.68
C ARG A 79 -7.14 3.85 12.51
N LYS A 80 -8.06 3.41 13.39
CA LYS A 80 -7.86 2.22 14.23
C LYS A 80 -7.70 0.95 13.36
N LYS A 81 -8.59 0.73 12.40
CA LYS A 81 -8.54 -0.42 11.49
C LYS A 81 -7.25 -0.45 10.68
N THR A 82 -6.87 0.68 10.09
CA THR A 82 -5.67 0.80 9.27
C THR A 82 -4.40 0.57 10.08
N PHE A 83 -4.34 1.03 11.32
CA PHE A 83 -3.16 0.83 12.18
C PHE A 83 -3.06 -0.61 12.70
N LEU A 84 -4.14 -1.15 13.28
CA LEU A 84 -4.14 -2.50 13.87
C LEU A 84 -3.84 -3.59 12.85
N LEU A 85 -4.37 -3.46 11.63
CA LEU A 85 -4.12 -4.42 10.55
C LEU A 85 -2.65 -4.44 10.10
N LYS A 86 -1.83 -3.45 10.49
CA LYS A 86 -0.43 -3.30 10.05
C LYS A 86 0.57 -3.72 11.12
N VAL A 87 0.14 -3.88 12.36
CA VAL A 87 0.95 -4.37 13.48
C VAL A 87 1.60 -5.74 13.22
N PRO A 88 0.97 -6.70 12.51
CA PRO A 88 1.64 -7.97 12.20
C PRO A 88 2.92 -7.83 11.37
N ILE A 89 3.04 -6.79 10.54
CA ILE A 89 4.18 -6.58 9.64
C ILE A 89 5.50 -6.50 10.42
N PRO A 90 5.69 -5.55 11.36
CA PRO A 90 6.92 -5.49 12.14
C PRO A 90 7.15 -6.73 12.97
N ILE A 91 6.10 -7.35 13.53
CA ILE A 91 6.24 -8.56 14.36
C ILE A 91 6.90 -9.70 13.57
N PHE A 92 6.36 -10.03 12.39
CA PHE A 92 6.87 -11.16 11.61
C PHE A 92 8.21 -10.86 10.92
N PHE A 93 8.43 -9.62 10.45
CA PHE A 93 9.71 -9.23 9.86
C PHE A 93 10.84 -9.28 10.90
N ILE A 94 10.59 -8.75 12.11
CA ILE A 94 11.56 -8.81 13.23
C ILE A 94 11.72 -10.25 13.70
N GLY A 95 10.64 -11.04 13.74
CA GLY A 95 10.69 -12.45 14.11
C GLY A 95 11.57 -13.30 13.18
N CYS A 96 11.42 -13.14 11.86
CA CYS A 96 12.28 -13.77 10.85
C CYS A 96 13.74 -13.32 11.01
N SER A 97 13.96 -12.01 11.12
CA SER A 97 15.28 -11.41 11.29
C SER A 97 16.00 -11.92 12.54
N GLY A 98 15.31 -11.93 13.69
CA GLY A 98 15.87 -12.42 14.96
C GLY A 98 16.23 -13.90 14.92
N PHE A 99 15.44 -14.73 14.23
CA PHE A 99 15.76 -16.14 14.05
C PHE A 99 17.04 -16.34 13.23
N LEU A 100 17.15 -15.64 12.09
CA LEU A 100 18.31 -15.74 11.20
C LEU A 100 19.59 -15.28 11.89
N VAL A 101 19.54 -14.18 12.66
CA VAL A 101 20.67 -13.71 13.47
C VAL A 101 21.05 -14.71 14.56
N TYR A 102 20.06 -15.25 15.28
CA TYR A 102 20.32 -16.24 16.34
C TYR A 102 21.02 -17.50 15.80
N LYS A 103 20.63 -17.95 14.61
CA LYS A 103 21.26 -19.09 13.93
C LYS A 103 22.53 -18.73 13.14
N LYS A 104 22.88 -17.44 13.04
CA LYS A 104 23.99 -16.92 12.23
C LYS A 104 23.90 -17.37 10.75
N LEU A 105 22.68 -17.40 10.22
CA LEU A 105 22.38 -17.78 8.85
C LEU A 105 21.92 -16.56 8.06
N VAL A 106 22.27 -16.51 6.77
CA VAL A 106 21.76 -15.51 5.83
C VAL A 106 20.41 -15.95 5.27
N ILE A 107 20.34 -17.22 4.85
CA ILE A 107 19.12 -17.93 4.49
C ILE A 107 19.23 -19.35 5.07
N PHE A 108 18.10 -19.98 5.38
CA PHE A 108 18.05 -21.29 6.02
C PHE A 108 18.65 -22.41 5.13
N GLY A 109 18.72 -22.19 3.81
CA GLY A 109 19.22 -23.15 2.83
C GLY A 109 20.59 -22.85 2.21
N SER A 110 21.42 -21.95 2.75
CA SER A 110 22.77 -21.69 2.22
C SER A 110 23.89 -22.15 3.13
N ASP A 111 24.96 -22.67 2.54
CA ASP A 111 26.26 -22.88 3.18
C ASP A 111 27.12 -21.60 3.30
N SER A 112 26.61 -20.47 2.79
CA SER A 112 27.29 -19.17 2.77
C SER A 112 27.39 -18.56 4.17
N GLN A 113 28.52 -18.79 4.84
CA GLN A 113 28.83 -18.20 6.14
C GLN A 113 29.57 -16.86 5.99
N SER A 114 28.86 -15.80 5.57
CA SER A 114 29.44 -14.45 5.63
C SER A 114 29.22 -13.82 7.02
N SER A 115 30.31 -13.67 7.78
CA SER A 115 30.29 -13.34 9.22
C SER A 115 29.69 -11.96 9.59
N TRP A 116 29.57 -11.04 8.64
CA TRP A 116 29.01 -9.70 8.88
C TRP A 116 27.61 -9.53 8.29
N TYR A 117 27.28 -10.30 7.25
CA TYR A 117 26.09 -10.04 6.44
C TYR A 117 24.79 -10.33 7.19
N TYR A 118 24.76 -11.33 8.08
CA TYR A 118 23.54 -11.65 8.83
C TYR A 118 23.08 -10.49 9.75
N TYR A 119 23.99 -9.68 10.29
CA TYR A 119 23.63 -8.46 11.03
C TYR A 119 23.09 -7.36 10.10
N VAL A 120 23.68 -7.22 8.91
CA VAL A 120 23.25 -6.22 7.93
C VAL A 120 21.89 -6.59 7.33
N ASP A 121 21.66 -7.87 7.03
CA ASP A 121 20.37 -8.37 6.56
C ASP A 121 19.27 -8.08 7.58
N ALA A 122 19.54 -8.37 8.85
CA ALA A 122 18.64 -8.10 9.95
C ALA A 122 18.29 -6.61 10.09
N GLY A 123 19.29 -5.74 10.01
CA GLY A 123 19.09 -4.29 10.01
C GLY A 123 18.23 -3.83 8.83
N ILE A 124 18.47 -4.37 7.62
CA ILE A 124 17.68 -4.04 6.44
C ILE A 124 16.24 -4.56 6.56
N MET A 125 16.02 -5.75 7.15
CA MET A 125 14.67 -6.26 7.44
C MET A 125 13.88 -5.34 8.36
N ILE A 126 14.51 -4.86 9.43
CA ILE A 126 13.88 -3.93 10.38
C ILE A 126 13.53 -2.63 9.65
N LEU A 127 14.40 -2.13 8.77
CA LEU A 127 14.09 -0.97 7.94
C LEU A 127 12.93 -1.23 6.97
N CYS A 128 12.86 -2.40 6.34
CA CYS A 128 11.74 -2.80 5.48
C CYS A 128 10.42 -2.79 6.26
N ALA A 129 10.42 -3.37 7.46
CA ALA A 129 9.27 -3.37 8.36
C ALA A 129 8.83 -1.95 8.75
N TYR A 130 9.78 -1.10 9.14
CA TYR A 130 9.51 0.28 9.55
C TYR A 130 8.90 1.11 8.42
N VAL A 131 9.47 1.02 7.22
CA VAL A 131 8.98 1.75 6.05
C VAL A 131 7.57 1.32 5.69
N ASN A 132 7.31 0.01 5.65
CA ASN A 132 5.97 -0.53 5.38
C ASN A 132 4.95 -0.10 6.46
N PHE A 133 5.36 -0.10 7.71
CA PHE A 133 4.53 0.30 8.84
C PHE A 133 4.11 1.78 8.77
N ILE A 134 4.95 2.66 8.23
CA ILE A 134 4.62 4.08 8.05
C ILE A 134 3.86 4.34 6.75
N TYR A 135 4.36 3.79 5.63
CA TYR A 135 3.84 4.11 4.30
C TYR A 135 2.41 3.62 4.11
N LEU A 136 2.12 2.36 4.45
CA LEU A 136 0.83 1.74 4.14
C LEU A 136 -0.34 2.46 4.82
N PRO A 137 -0.27 2.86 6.11
CA PRO A 137 -1.32 3.67 6.70
C PRO A 137 -1.52 5.03 6.03
N VAL A 138 -0.43 5.74 5.70
CA VAL A 138 -0.51 7.05 5.06
C VAL A 138 -1.15 6.94 3.69
N HIS A 139 -0.67 6.00 2.86
CA HIS A 139 -1.24 5.72 1.55
C HIS A 139 -2.73 5.35 1.65
N GLY A 140 -3.07 4.43 2.55
CA GLY A 140 -4.45 3.98 2.76
C GLY A 140 -5.37 5.12 3.19
N ILE A 141 -4.93 6.01 4.09
CA ILE A 141 -5.75 7.15 4.54
C ILE A 141 -5.95 8.16 3.42
N MET A 142 -4.89 8.48 2.66
CA MET A 142 -4.99 9.45 1.55
C MET A 142 -6.00 9.00 0.49
N GLN A 143 -5.89 7.76 0.02
CA GLN A 143 -6.77 7.25 -1.02
C GLN A 143 -8.21 7.07 -0.51
N ASN A 144 -8.41 6.59 0.72
CA ASN A 144 -9.75 6.52 1.31
C ASN A 144 -10.37 7.90 1.52
N ALA A 145 -9.58 8.93 1.87
CA ALA A 145 -10.09 10.30 1.97
C ALA A 145 -10.60 10.82 0.62
N LEU A 146 -9.89 10.53 -0.48
CA LEU A 146 -10.37 10.85 -1.83
C LEU A 146 -11.64 10.11 -2.19
N ALA A 147 -11.65 8.79 -2.00
CA ALA A 147 -12.82 7.96 -2.31
C ALA A 147 -14.07 8.47 -1.57
N ARG A 148 -13.92 8.83 -0.29
CA ARG A 148 -14.99 9.44 0.51
C ARG A 148 -15.47 10.77 -0.06
N GLU A 149 -14.57 11.65 -0.53
CA GLU A 149 -15.00 12.91 -1.18
C GLU A 149 -15.78 12.66 -2.48
N PHE A 150 -15.40 11.65 -3.27
CA PHE A 150 -16.17 11.25 -4.44
C PHE A 150 -17.55 10.69 -4.06
N HIS A 151 -17.64 9.88 -3.00
CA HIS A 151 -18.94 9.39 -2.52
C HIS A 151 -19.85 10.53 -2.06
N VAL A 152 -19.33 11.49 -1.29
CA VAL A 152 -20.09 12.69 -0.88
C VAL A 152 -20.55 13.47 -2.10
N PHE A 153 -19.65 13.69 -3.08
CA PHE A 153 -20.01 14.39 -4.31
C PHE A 153 -21.12 13.67 -5.09
N ASN A 154 -21.03 12.34 -5.22
CA ASN A 154 -22.03 11.55 -5.93
C ASN A 154 -23.39 11.54 -5.21
N GLU A 155 -23.40 11.47 -3.87
CA GLU A 155 -24.63 11.59 -3.08
C GLU A 155 -25.27 12.98 -3.24
N GLU A 156 -24.49 14.05 -3.16
CA GLU A 156 -24.98 15.43 -3.35
C GLU A 156 -25.50 15.65 -4.77
N LEU A 157 -24.80 15.16 -5.78
CA LEU A 157 -25.22 15.26 -7.18
C LEU A 157 -26.53 14.52 -7.43
N LYS A 158 -26.66 13.30 -6.89
CA LYS A 158 -27.89 12.50 -7.00
C LYS A 158 -29.07 13.21 -6.34
N ASN A 159 -28.89 13.74 -5.13
CA ASN A 159 -29.95 14.47 -4.43
C ASN A 159 -30.37 15.74 -5.18
N ALA A 160 -29.40 16.51 -5.72
CA ALA A 160 -29.67 17.71 -6.50
C ALA A 160 -30.37 17.41 -7.84
N SER A 161 -30.10 16.24 -8.42
CA SER A 161 -30.77 15.72 -9.61
C SER A 161 -32.24 15.38 -9.32
N GLU A 162 -32.48 14.62 -8.25
CA GLU A 162 -33.83 14.25 -7.81
C GLU A 162 -34.67 15.47 -7.43
N SER A 163 -34.07 16.51 -6.85
CA SER A 163 -34.73 17.78 -6.53
C SER A 163 -34.85 18.75 -7.70
N LYS A 164 -34.35 18.39 -8.90
CA LYS A 164 -34.29 19.24 -10.11
C LYS A 164 -33.57 20.59 -9.92
N GLU A 165 -32.69 20.69 -8.93
CA GLU A 165 -31.88 21.88 -8.67
C GLU A 165 -30.81 22.11 -9.75
N LEU A 166 -30.41 21.06 -10.46
CA LEU A 166 -29.41 21.09 -11.53
C LEU A 166 -29.83 21.89 -12.77
N VAL A 167 -31.11 22.23 -12.90
CA VAL A 167 -31.60 23.15 -13.95
C VAL A 167 -31.04 24.56 -13.76
N ASN A 168 -30.72 24.93 -12.51
CA ASN A 168 -30.09 26.20 -12.24
C ASN A 168 -28.61 26.17 -12.67
N HIS A 169 -28.29 26.99 -13.68
CA HIS A 169 -26.95 27.08 -14.24
C HIS A 169 -25.86 27.39 -13.18
N GLN A 170 -26.17 28.19 -12.16
CA GLN A 170 -25.21 28.50 -11.09
C GLN A 170 -24.91 27.29 -10.21
N ILE A 171 -25.90 26.43 -9.96
CA ILE A 171 -25.73 25.20 -9.16
C ILE A 171 -24.94 24.17 -9.97
N LEU A 172 -25.31 23.99 -11.24
CA LEU A 172 -24.61 23.12 -12.17
C LEU A 172 -23.12 23.50 -12.30
N GLN A 173 -22.83 24.79 -12.45
CA GLN A 173 -21.45 25.28 -12.54
C GLN A 173 -20.65 24.99 -11.27
N LYS A 174 -21.24 25.10 -10.07
CA LYS A 174 -20.57 24.74 -8.81
C LYS A 174 -20.21 23.24 -8.76
N PHE A 175 -21.11 22.38 -9.22
CA PHE A 175 -20.85 20.93 -9.31
C PHE A 175 -19.73 20.63 -10.32
N ALA A 176 -19.77 21.27 -11.50
CA ALA A 176 -18.74 21.12 -12.52
C ALA A 176 -17.35 21.57 -12.01
N ASP A 177 -17.27 22.74 -11.37
CA ASP A 177 -16.02 23.26 -10.79
C ASP A 177 -15.43 22.32 -9.73
N ARG A 178 -16.29 21.72 -8.88
CA ARG A 178 -15.85 20.76 -7.88
C ARG A 178 -15.42 19.44 -8.50
N GLN A 179 -16.12 18.96 -9.53
CA GLN A 179 -15.74 17.77 -10.30
C GLN A 179 -14.37 17.93 -10.93
N VAL A 180 -14.10 19.06 -11.58
CA VAL A 180 -12.79 19.37 -12.17
C VAL A 180 -11.69 19.31 -11.11
N LYS A 181 -11.91 19.94 -9.94
CA LYS A 181 -10.95 19.91 -8.84
C LYS A 181 -10.74 18.51 -8.25
N LEU A 182 -11.79 17.70 -8.14
CA LEU A 182 -11.69 16.30 -7.71
C LEU A 182 -10.78 15.50 -8.66
N PHE A 183 -10.97 15.66 -9.96
CA PHE A 183 -10.12 15.02 -10.97
C PHE A 183 -8.69 15.55 -10.97
N GLU A 184 -8.50 16.87 -10.83
CA GLU A 184 -7.17 17.48 -10.77
C GLU A 184 -6.35 16.91 -9.59
N ILE A 185 -6.95 16.86 -8.40
CA ILE A 185 -6.31 16.32 -7.20
C ILE A 185 -6.01 14.82 -7.38
N THR A 186 -6.97 14.07 -7.93
CA THR A 186 -6.83 12.62 -8.14
C THR A 186 -5.74 12.30 -9.16
N ASN A 187 -5.72 12.98 -10.30
CA ASN A 187 -4.71 12.80 -11.34
C ASN A 187 -3.33 13.16 -10.81
N ARG A 188 -3.22 14.26 -10.07
CA ARG A 188 -1.93 14.70 -9.50
C ARG A 188 -1.35 13.68 -8.52
N ILE A 189 -2.19 13.05 -7.70
CA ILE A 189 -1.78 11.99 -6.78
C ILE A 189 -1.40 10.75 -7.56
N THR A 190 -2.24 10.35 -8.52
CA THR A 190 -2.04 9.16 -9.35
C THR A 190 -0.77 9.26 -10.18
N GLU A 191 -0.53 10.35 -10.92
CA GLU A 191 0.68 10.54 -11.74
C GLU A 191 1.96 10.46 -10.91
N ARG A 192 1.97 11.08 -9.73
CA ARG A 192 3.13 11.04 -8.83
C ARG A 192 3.39 9.67 -8.22
N LEU A 193 2.33 8.89 -8.04
CA LEU A 193 2.38 7.55 -7.46
C LEU A 193 2.43 6.43 -8.51
N HIS A 194 2.17 6.71 -9.80
CA HIS A 194 1.95 5.72 -10.84
C HIS A 194 3.13 4.75 -11.03
N GLY A 195 4.36 5.27 -11.11
CA GLY A 195 5.57 4.43 -11.23
C GLY A 195 5.78 3.50 -10.02
N PHE A 196 5.34 3.93 -8.83
CA PHE A 196 5.49 3.19 -7.58
C PHE A 196 4.32 2.22 -7.33
N MET A 197 3.10 2.63 -7.66
CA MET A 197 1.89 1.81 -7.56
C MET A 197 1.86 0.68 -8.59
N SER A 198 2.56 0.80 -9.72
CA SER A 198 2.69 -0.32 -10.66
C SER A 198 3.74 -1.34 -10.20
N SER A 199 4.88 -0.88 -9.68
CA SER A 199 6.00 -1.75 -9.32
C SER A 199 5.83 -2.47 -7.97
N ALA A 200 5.38 -1.77 -6.92
CA ALA A 200 5.30 -2.35 -5.57
C ALA A 200 4.35 -3.57 -5.46
N PRO A 201 3.13 -3.55 -6.04
CA PRO A 201 2.26 -4.73 -6.01
C PRO A 201 2.85 -5.92 -6.76
N PHE A 202 3.48 -5.69 -7.92
CA PHE A 202 4.15 -6.75 -8.67
C PHE A 202 5.27 -7.42 -7.86
N LEU A 203 6.11 -6.62 -7.20
CA LEU A 203 7.17 -7.12 -6.33
C LEU A 203 6.60 -7.90 -5.15
N THR A 204 5.52 -7.39 -4.53
CA THR A 204 4.84 -8.07 -3.41
C THR A 204 4.20 -9.38 -3.84
N PHE A 205 3.58 -9.45 -5.03
CA PHE A 205 3.00 -10.69 -5.54
C PHE A 205 4.06 -11.73 -5.88
N THR A 206 5.20 -11.29 -6.39
CA THR A 206 6.34 -12.20 -6.63
C THR A 206 6.89 -12.75 -5.31
N ALA A 207 7.02 -11.89 -4.29
CA ALA A 207 7.34 -12.31 -2.93
C ALA A 207 6.30 -13.31 -2.37
N LEU A 208 5.01 -13.01 -2.55
CA LEU A 208 3.90 -13.86 -2.10
C LEU A 208 3.96 -15.25 -2.73
N ALA A 209 4.22 -15.35 -4.03
CA ALA A 209 4.36 -16.63 -4.71
C ALA A 209 5.51 -17.47 -4.13
N ASN A 210 6.66 -16.83 -3.84
CA ASN A 210 7.82 -17.51 -3.26
C ASN A 210 7.55 -17.99 -1.82
N VAL A 211 6.94 -17.17 -0.96
CA VAL A 211 6.61 -17.61 0.42
C VAL A 211 5.50 -18.66 0.43
N THR A 212 4.54 -18.59 -0.48
CA THR A 212 3.52 -19.63 -0.64
C THR A 212 4.18 -20.96 -0.99
N TYR A 213 5.09 -20.97 -1.96
CA TYR A 213 5.86 -22.16 -2.33
C TYR A 213 6.65 -22.75 -1.14
N LEU A 214 7.30 -21.89 -0.33
CA LEU A 214 8.00 -22.33 0.89
C LEU A 214 7.05 -23.00 1.89
N VAL A 215 5.92 -22.37 2.17
CA VAL A 215 4.95 -22.83 3.18
C VAL A 215 4.28 -24.13 2.76
N THR A 216 3.98 -24.31 1.47
CA THR A 216 3.24 -25.48 0.97
C THR A 216 4.13 -26.69 0.74
N ASN A 217 5.33 -26.50 0.18
CA ASN A 217 6.11 -27.63 -0.36
C ASN A 217 7.31 -28.03 0.50
N LEU A 218 7.75 -27.19 1.44
CA LEU A 218 9.08 -27.34 2.04
C LEU A 218 9.09 -27.25 3.57
N ARG A 219 8.15 -27.95 4.21
CA ARG A 219 8.05 -28.04 5.68
C ARG A 219 9.13 -28.95 6.29
N GLU A 220 9.54 -29.99 5.57
CA GLU A 220 10.45 -31.01 6.10
C GLU A 220 11.83 -30.40 6.43
N GLY A 221 12.27 -30.55 7.68
CA GLY A 221 13.56 -30.04 8.16
C GLY A 221 13.58 -28.61 8.70
N VAL A 222 12.47 -27.85 8.60
CA VAL A 222 12.41 -26.46 9.08
C VAL A 222 11.95 -26.40 10.55
N PRO A 223 12.66 -25.68 11.45
CA PRO A 223 12.23 -25.47 12.82
C PRO A 223 10.84 -24.81 12.90
N THR A 224 9.99 -25.32 13.79
CA THR A 224 8.59 -24.89 13.93
C THR A 224 8.44 -23.38 14.09
N TYR A 225 9.31 -22.75 14.88
CA TYR A 225 9.29 -21.30 15.07
C TYR A 225 9.47 -20.56 13.74
N TYR A 226 10.45 -20.97 12.93
CA TYR A 226 10.75 -20.30 11.67
C TYR A 226 9.64 -20.51 10.64
N TYR A 227 9.04 -21.70 10.63
CA TYR A 227 7.88 -22.00 9.80
C TYR A 227 6.67 -21.11 10.14
N VAL A 228 6.39 -20.88 11.44
CA VAL A 228 5.35 -19.93 11.89
C VAL A 228 5.66 -18.51 11.41
N CYS A 229 6.92 -18.07 11.48
CA CYS A 229 7.32 -16.78 10.94
C CYS A 229 7.10 -16.69 9.43
N MET A 230 7.37 -17.74 8.65
CA MET A 230 7.11 -17.78 7.21
C MET A 230 5.62 -17.70 6.86
N ILE A 231 4.75 -18.38 7.61
CA ILE A 231 3.29 -18.22 7.48
C ILE A 231 2.90 -16.76 7.78
N GLY A 232 3.48 -16.18 8.83
CA GLY A 232 3.31 -14.76 9.15
C GLY A 232 3.74 -13.85 8.01
N MET A 233 4.87 -14.12 7.37
CA MET A 233 5.36 -13.37 6.21
C MET A 233 4.41 -13.49 5.01
N MET A 234 3.82 -14.66 4.77
CA MET A 234 2.78 -14.83 3.76
C MET A 234 1.57 -13.94 4.03
N ILE A 235 1.08 -13.92 5.28
CA ILE A 235 -0.02 -13.03 5.70
C ILE A 235 0.38 -11.56 5.52
N CYS A 236 1.61 -11.19 5.86
CA CYS A 236 2.13 -9.84 5.65
C CYS A 236 2.14 -9.46 4.17
N CYS A 237 2.59 -10.33 3.27
CA CYS A 237 2.55 -10.08 1.82
C CYS A 237 1.11 -9.84 1.33
N ILE A 238 0.14 -10.64 1.80
CA ILE A 238 -1.28 -10.43 1.47
C ILE A 238 -1.78 -9.06 1.97
N ILE A 239 -1.43 -8.70 3.21
CA ILE A 239 -1.80 -7.42 3.80
C ILE A 239 -1.17 -6.25 3.02
N ILE A 240 0.12 -6.33 2.68
CA ILE A 240 0.83 -5.30 1.90
C ILE A 240 0.16 -5.14 0.53
N SER A 241 0.01 -6.22 -0.24
CA SER A 241 -0.64 -6.19 -1.55
C SER A 241 -2.04 -5.59 -1.50
N SER A 242 -2.85 -6.02 -0.52
CA SER A 242 -4.20 -5.51 -0.33
C SER A 242 -4.21 -3.99 -0.09
N ASN A 243 -3.26 -3.46 0.68
CA ASN A 243 -3.23 -2.04 1.04
C ASN A 243 -2.60 -1.15 -0.02
N LEU A 244 -1.83 -1.73 -0.94
CA LEU A 244 -1.39 -1.04 -2.13
C LEU A 244 -2.53 -0.91 -3.16
N LEU A 245 -3.36 -1.95 -3.31
CA LEU A 245 -4.37 -2.01 -4.39
C LEU A 245 -5.76 -1.52 -3.99
N TYR A 246 -6.35 -2.01 -2.89
CA TYR A 246 -7.75 -1.70 -2.56
C TYR A 246 -8.04 -0.20 -2.41
N PRO A 247 -7.20 0.61 -1.74
CA PRO A 247 -7.50 2.02 -1.60
C PRO A 247 -7.56 2.76 -2.94
N ALA A 248 -6.68 2.41 -3.89
CA ALA A 248 -6.71 2.96 -5.24
C ALA A 248 -7.93 2.47 -6.04
N ALA A 249 -8.31 1.20 -5.87
CA ALA A 249 -9.50 0.63 -6.50
C ALA A 249 -10.79 1.35 -6.04
N PHE A 250 -10.92 1.69 -4.76
CA PHE A 250 -12.08 2.45 -4.25
C PHE A 250 -12.20 3.83 -4.88
N VAL A 251 -11.08 4.52 -5.12
CA VAL A 251 -11.10 5.81 -5.84
C VAL A 251 -11.56 5.61 -7.27
N GLN A 252 -11.08 4.57 -7.96
CA GLN A 252 -11.50 4.25 -9.33
C GLN A 252 -12.99 3.91 -9.42
N GLU A 253 -13.50 3.13 -8.46
CA GLU A 253 -14.92 2.78 -8.37
C GLU A 253 -15.78 4.04 -8.17
N ALA A 254 -15.40 4.91 -7.25
CA ALA A 254 -16.12 6.15 -6.97
C ALA A 254 -16.13 7.12 -8.17
N VAL A 255 -15.03 7.15 -8.94
CA VAL A 255 -14.93 7.88 -10.22
C VAL A 255 -15.83 7.26 -11.30
N CYS A 256 -15.92 5.94 -11.37
CA CYS A 256 -16.76 5.26 -12.36
C CYS A 256 -18.24 5.55 -12.14
N LEU A 257 -18.68 5.50 -10.88
CA LEU A 257 -20.06 5.84 -10.47
C LEU A 257 -20.45 7.25 -10.92
N LEU A 258 -19.52 8.21 -10.79
CA LEU A 258 -19.76 9.58 -11.25
C LEU A 258 -20.04 9.68 -12.75
N ARG A 259 -19.30 8.94 -13.58
CA ARG A 259 -19.48 8.95 -15.05
C ARG A 259 -20.82 8.38 -15.48
N ILE A 260 -21.38 7.44 -14.73
CA ILE A 260 -22.68 6.83 -15.01
C ILE A 260 -23.80 7.85 -14.76
N ILE A 261 -23.74 8.59 -13.65
CA ILE A 261 -24.72 9.64 -13.32
C ILE A 261 -24.71 10.74 -14.40
N GLY A 262 -23.52 11.23 -14.79
CA GLY A 262 -23.41 12.26 -15.82
C GLY A 262 -23.87 11.83 -17.23
N LYS A 263 -23.89 10.53 -17.54
CA LYS A 263 -24.43 10.00 -18.81
C LYS A 263 -25.95 9.86 -18.80
N ASN A 264 -26.55 9.52 -17.66
CA ASN A 264 -28.00 9.39 -17.53
C ASN A 264 -28.73 10.74 -17.50
N GLU A 265 -28.04 11.84 -17.22
CA GLU A 265 -28.60 13.21 -17.22
C GLU A 265 -28.40 13.96 -18.54
N ALA A 266 -27.65 13.39 -19.49
CA ALA A 266 -27.41 13.99 -20.81
C ALA A 266 -28.46 13.60 -21.86
N PHE A 267 -29.58 12.97 -21.44
CA PHE A 267 -30.71 12.57 -22.27
C PHE A 267 -32.04 13.02 -21.68
#